data_AF-A0A0F5LQP3-F1
#
_entry.id   AF-A0A0F5LQP3-F1
#
_cell.length_a   1.000
_cell.length_b   1.000
_cell.length_c   1.000
_cell.angle_alpha   90.00
_cell.angle_beta   90.00
_cell.angle_gamma   90.00
#
_symmetry.space_group_name_H-M   'P 1'
#
loop_
_entity.id
_entity.type
_entity.pdbx_description
1 polymer ?
#
loop_
_entity_poly.entity_id
_entity_poly.type
_entity_poly.pdbx_seq_one_letter_code
_entity_poly.pdbx_strand_id
1 'polypeptide(L)'
;MTHDKRSLLAGFLLAFAVLTVEPALASSGGGLPWEGPLQQIQQSITGPVAGFIALAAVAVAGGMLIFGGELNDFARRLMYVVLVAGILLGATQIVGLFGASGASIGEVGATAWSGAGEGAHG
;
A
#
# COMPACT_ATOMS: atom_id res chain seq x y z
N MET A 1 -16.90 -19.95 9.69
CA MET A 1 -15.82 -20.26 10.66
C MET A 1 -14.44 -20.48 10.03
N THR A 2 -14.28 -20.98 8.80
CA THR A 2 -12.97 -21.12 8.13
C THR A 2 -12.53 -19.87 7.36
N HIS A 3 -13.48 -19.04 6.90
CA HIS A 3 -13.22 -17.80 6.16
C HIS A 3 -12.70 -16.67 7.05
N ASP A 4 -13.16 -16.60 8.30
CA ASP A 4 -12.73 -15.59 9.28
C ASP A 4 -11.25 -15.77 9.64
N LYS A 5 -10.82 -17.04 9.80
CA LYS A 5 -9.41 -17.39 10.02
C LYS A 5 -8.54 -17.05 8.80
N ARG A 6 -9.04 -17.27 7.58
CA ARG A 6 -8.31 -16.95 6.34
C ARG A 6 -8.18 -15.44 6.11
N SER A 7 -9.20 -14.67 6.48
CA SER A 7 -9.18 -13.21 6.41
C SER A 7 -8.25 -12.59 7.45
N LEU A 8 -8.28 -13.09 8.70
CA LEU A 8 -7.32 -12.70 9.74
C LEU A 8 -5.89 -13.07 9.36
N LEU A 9 -5.66 -14.25 8.77
CA LEU A 9 -4.36 -14.65 8.25
C LEU A 9 -3.91 -13.76 7.08
N ALA A 10 -4.82 -13.39 6.16
CA ALA A 10 -4.50 -12.49 5.05
C ALA A 10 -4.16 -11.06 5.52
N GLY A 11 -4.90 -10.52 6.50
CA GLY A 11 -4.60 -9.23 7.13
C GLY A 11 -3.27 -9.24 7.89
N PHE A 12 -2.97 -10.34 8.59
CA PHE A 12 -1.68 -10.53 9.24
C PHE A 12 -0.53 -10.66 8.23
N LEU A 13 -0.73 -11.37 7.12
CA LEU A 13 0.27 -11.49 6.05
C LEU A 13 0.51 -10.16 5.32
N LEU A 14 -0.52 -9.33 5.13
CA LEU A 14 -0.39 -8.00 4.55
C LEU A 14 0.34 -7.05 5.50
N ALA A 15 0.01 -7.08 6.79
CA ALA A 15 0.74 -6.32 7.81
C ALA A 15 2.20 -6.78 7.91
N PHE A 16 2.46 -8.09 7.83
CA PHE A 16 3.81 -8.65 7.80
C PHE A 16 4.57 -8.25 6.53
N ALA A 17 3.92 -8.27 5.36
CA ALA A 17 4.53 -7.85 4.10
C ALA A 17 4.96 -6.37 4.10
N VAL A 18 4.16 -5.49 4.73
CA VAL A 18 4.53 -4.08 4.94
C VAL A 18 5.69 -3.94 5.92
N LEU A 19 5.78 -4.82 6.93
CA LEU A 19 6.91 -4.85 7.88
C LEU A 19 8.20 -5.44 7.28
N THR A 20 8.12 -6.17 6.16
CA THR A 20 9.29 -6.77 5.47
C THR A 20 9.76 -5.97 4.25
N VAL A 21 9.24 -4.78 4.00
CA VAL A 21 9.77 -3.89 2.95
C VAL A 21 11.13 -3.37 3.41
N GLU A 22 12.19 -4.12 3.10
CA GLU A 22 13.54 -3.60 3.23
C GLU A 22 13.74 -2.45 2.24
N PRO A 23 14.33 -1.33 2.67
CA PRO A 23 14.65 -0.24 1.76
C PRO A 23 15.64 -0.76 0.71
N ALA A 24 15.28 -0.65 -0.57
CA ALA A 24 16.19 -0.90 -1.67
C ALA A 24 17.37 0.07 -1.58
N LEU A 25 18.45 -0.36 -0.93
CA LEU A 25 19.74 0.29 -0.90
C LEU A 25 20.29 0.32 -2.33
N ALA A 26 20.06 1.44 -3.02
CA ALA A 26 20.82 1.78 -4.20
C ALA A 26 22.27 2.06 -3.77
N SER A 27 23.09 1.02 -3.76
CA SER A 27 24.53 1.11 -3.54
C SER A 27 25.20 1.81 -4.72
N SER A 28 25.08 3.13 -4.77
CA SER A 28 25.94 3.95 -5.62
C SER A 28 27.24 4.21 -4.87
N GLY A 29 28.24 3.38 -5.15
CA GLY A 29 29.61 3.58 -4.68
C GLY A 29 30.17 4.89 -5.23
N GLY A 30 30.66 5.76 -4.34
CA GLY A 30 31.37 6.99 -4.72
C GLY A 30 31.06 8.16 -3.78
N GLY A 31 31.78 8.23 -2.66
CA GLY A 31 31.56 9.19 -1.58
C GLY A 31 31.77 10.64 -1.99
N LEU A 32 30.69 11.42 -1.92
CA LEU A 32 30.72 12.87 -1.92
C LEU A 32 30.66 13.35 -0.46
N PRO A 33 31.40 14.41 -0.04
CA PRO A 33 31.51 14.79 1.37
C PRO A 33 30.19 15.25 2.02
N TRP A 34 29.17 15.52 1.21
CA TRP A 34 27.81 15.84 1.65
C TRP A 34 26.89 14.62 1.83
N GLU A 35 27.33 13.43 1.43
CA GLU A 35 26.54 12.20 1.49
C GLU A 35 26.40 11.70 2.95
N GLY A 36 27.44 11.86 3.77
CA GLY A 36 27.38 11.54 5.21
C GLY A 36 26.33 12.36 5.99
N PRO A 37 26.33 13.70 5.89
CA PRO A 37 25.28 14.52 6.49
C PRO A 37 23.86 14.20 5.99
N LEU A 38 23.69 13.89 4.70
CA LEU A 38 22.38 13.51 4.14
C LEU A 38 21.93 12.13 4.63
N GLN A 39 22.83 11.15 4.74
CA GLN A 39 22.55 9.86 5.37
C GLN A 39 22.19 10.01 6.85
N GLN A 40 22.83 10.93 7.57
CA GLN A 40 22.54 11.14 8.99
C GLN A 40 21.15 11.75 9.20
N ILE A 41 20.71 12.64 8.30
CA ILE A 41 19.33 13.16 8.29
C ILE A 41 18.34 12.04 7.93
N GLN A 42 18.66 11.23 6.91
CA GLN A 42 17.82 10.10 6.54
C GLN A 42 17.65 9.12 7.72
N GLN A 43 18.76 8.75 8.37
CA GLN A 43 18.75 7.92 9.58
C GLN A 43 18.04 8.59 10.76
N SER A 44 18.00 9.91 10.85
CA SER A 44 17.25 10.60 11.91
C SER A 44 15.74 10.57 11.68
N ILE A 45 15.30 10.55 10.42
CA ILE A 45 13.88 10.51 10.02
C ILE A 45 13.35 9.06 10.01
N THR A 46 14.18 8.08 9.69
CA THR A 46 13.77 6.66 9.65
C THR A 46 14.29 5.82 10.82
N GLY A 47 15.17 6.36 11.67
CA GLY A 47 15.79 5.63 12.77
C GLY A 47 14.98 5.62 14.06
N PRO A 48 15.57 5.08 15.16
CA PRO A 48 14.89 4.86 16.43
C PRO A 48 14.27 6.12 17.04
N VAL A 49 14.87 7.29 16.78
CA VAL A 49 14.38 8.59 17.26
C VAL A 49 12.98 8.91 16.72
N ALA A 50 12.74 8.67 15.43
CA ALA A 50 11.42 8.85 14.83
C ALA A 50 10.39 7.89 15.45
N GLY A 51 10.81 6.66 15.76
CA GLY A 51 9.98 5.68 16.48
C GLY A 51 9.55 6.17 17.87
N PHE A 52 10.46 6.74 18.67
CA PHE A 52 10.12 7.30 19.98
C PHE A 52 9.19 8.52 19.88
N ILE A 53 9.38 9.38 18.87
CA ILE A 53 8.50 10.52 18.61
C ILE A 53 7.10 10.04 18.23
N ALA A 54 6.99 9.03 17.35
CA ALA A 54 5.71 8.45 16.97
C ALA A 54 4.98 7.83 18.17
N LEU A 55 5.69 7.09 19.02
CA LEU A 55 5.14 6.52 20.25
C LEU A 55 4.61 7.62 21.18
N ALA A 56 5.41 8.68 21.41
CA ALA A 56 5.00 9.82 22.22
C ALA A 56 3.75 10.52 21.66
N ALA A 57 3.68 10.73 20.34
CA ALA A 57 2.53 11.34 19.69
C ALA A 57 1.25 10.50 19.85
N VAL A 58 1.34 9.18 19.70
CA VAL A 58 0.21 8.25 19.91
C VAL A 58 -0.24 8.26 21.38
N ALA A 59 0.70 8.30 22.33
CA ALA A 59 0.38 8.37 23.76
C ALA A 59 -0.31 9.70 24.11
N VAL A 60 0.16 10.83 23.57
CA VAL A 60 -0.47 12.15 23.77
C VAL A 60 -1.86 12.19 23.14
N ALA A 61 -2.03 11.68 21.92
CA ALA A 61 -3.33 11.59 21.26
C ALA A 61 -4.31 10.72 22.07
N GLY A 62 -3.87 9.53 22.52
CA GLY A 62 -4.66 8.65 23.38
C GLY A 62 -4.98 9.26 24.75
N GLY A 63 -4.04 9.99 25.33
CA GLY A 63 -4.23 10.73 26.57
C GLY A 63 -5.27 11.85 26.44
N MET A 64 -5.20 12.63 25.36
CA MET A 64 -6.20 13.69 25.06
C MET A 64 -7.61 13.11 24.87
N LEU A 65 -7.71 11.90 24.30
CA LEU A 65 -8.95 11.14 24.14
C LEU A 65 -9.55 10.68 25.48
N ILE A 66 -8.73 10.17 26.41
CA ILE A 66 -9.20 9.64 27.70
C ILE A 66 -9.54 10.75 28.70
N PHE A 67 -8.71 11.80 28.77
CA PHE A 67 -8.85 12.89 29.73
C PHE A 67 -9.76 14.04 29.26
N GLY A 68 -10.32 13.94 28.06
CA GLY A 68 -11.48 14.76 27.67
C GLY A 68 -11.15 16.18 27.23
N GLY A 69 -10.03 16.40 26.54
CA GLY A 69 -9.80 17.64 25.80
C GLY A 69 -10.56 17.61 24.47
N GLU A 70 -11.65 18.37 24.36
CA GLU A 70 -12.52 18.47 23.17
C GLU A 70 -12.80 17.13 22.46
N LEU A 71 -13.05 16.07 23.24
CA LEU A 71 -13.28 14.71 22.74
C LEU A 71 -14.36 14.66 21.66
N ASN A 72 -15.39 15.50 21.80
CA ASN A 72 -16.47 15.62 20.83
C ASN A 72 -15.97 16.11 19.46
N ASP A 73 -15.03 17.06 19.41
CA ASP A 73 -14.45 17.57 18.17
C ASP A 73 -13.44 16.58 17.58
N PHE A 74 -12.64 15.90 18.41
CA PHE A 74 -11.77 14.83 17.94
C PHE A 74 -12.57 13.66 17.35
N ALA A 75 -13.59 13.17 18.06
CA ALA A 75 -14.45 12.08 17.61
C ALA A 75 -15.19 12.45 16.31
N ARG A 76 -15.66 13.70 16.20
CA ARG A 76 -16.25 14.24 14.98
C ARG A 76 -15.26 14.22 13.82
N ARG A 77 -14.01 14.64 14.05
CA ARG A 77 -12.96 14.66 13.02
C ARG A 77 -12.53 13.25 12.60
N LEU A 78 -12.43 12.33 13.56
CA LEU A 78 -12.13 10.91 13.30
C LEU A 78 -13.25 10.26 12.48
N MET A 79 -14.52 10.54 12.81
CA MET A 79 -15.66 10.07 12.04
C MET A 79 -15.58 10.53 10.58
N TYR A 80 -15.23 11.80 10.31
CA TYR A 80 -15.05 12.26 8.93
C TYR A 80 -13.96 11.49 8.18
N VAL A 81 -12.80 11.26 8.81
CA VAL A 81 -11.69 10.52 8.19
C VAL A 81 -12.10 9.09 7.88
N VAL A 82 -12.72 8.40 8.83
CA VAL A 82 -13.19 7.01 8.66
C VAL A 82 -14.28 6.93 7.59
N LEU A 83 -15.22 7.88 7.58
CA LEU A 83 -16.32 7.91 6.61
C LEU A 83 -15.80 8.13 5.19
N VAL A 84 -14.86 9.05 5.00
CA VAL A 84 -14.19 9.26 3.70
C VAL A 84 -13.41 8.03 3.28
N ALA A 85 -12.58 7.46 4.16
CA ALA A 85 -11.82 6.26 3.86
C ALA A 85 -12.73 5.08 3.48
N GLY A 86 -13.82 4.87 4.23
CA GLY A 86 -14.81 3.84 3.96
C GLY A 86 -15.51 4.02 2.61
N ILE A 87 -15.87 5.25 2.24
CA ILE A 87 -16.44 5.55 0.92
C ILE A 87 -15.43 5.27 -0.19
N LEU A 88 -14.17 5.69 -0.05
CA LEU A 88 -13.15 5.46 -1.07
C LEU A 88 -12.88 3.96 -1.27
N LEU A 89 -12.80 3.19 -0.19
CA LEU A 89 -12.66 1.73 -0.25
C LEU A 89 -13.91 1.04 -0.80
N GLY A 90 -15.11 1.55 -0.50
CA GLY A 90 -16.35 1.04 -1.08
C GLY A 90 -16.49 1.38 -2.57
N ALA A 91 -16.02 2.55 -2.99
CA ALA A 91 -16.08 3.01 -4.37
C ALA A 91 -15.27 2.13 -5.31
N THR A 92 -14.11 1.60 -4.90
CA THR A 92 -13.33 0.65 -5.71
C THR A 92 -14.13 -0.62 -6.01
N GLN A 93 -14.95 -1.08 -5.06
CA GLN A 93 -15.82 -2.23 -5.26
C GLN A 93 -16.92 -1.94 -6.29
N ILE A 94 -17.53 -0.76 -6.23
CA ILE A 94 -18.57 -0.33 -7.18
C ILE A 94 -17.98 -0.19 -8.58
N VAL A 95 -16.82 0.45 -8.73
CA VAL A 95 -16.12 0.58 -10.02
C VAL A 95 -15.79 -0.80 -10.60
N GLY A 96 -15.40 -1.77 -9.77
CA GLY A 96 -15.15 -3.15 -10.22
C GLY A 96 -16.37 -3.82 -10.85
N LEU A 97 -17.58 -3.55 -10.35
CA LEU A 97 -18.83 -4.13 -10.89
C LEU A 97 -19.14 -3.63 -12.31
N PHE A 98 -18.81 -2.36 -12.60
CA PHE A 98 -19.05 -1.75 -13.90
C PHE A 98 -17.85 -1.82 -14.84
N GLY A 99 -16.62 -1.93 -14.31
CA GLY A 99 -15.38 -2.04 -15.08
C GLY A 99 -15.14 -3.40 -15.70
N ALA A 100 -15.57 -4.49 -15.06
CA ALA A 100 -15.48 -5.85 -15.63
C ALA A 100 -16.57 -6.15 -16.68
N SER A 101 -17.62 -5.32 -16.73
CA SER A 101 -18.75 -5.47 -17.67
C SER A 101 -18.59 -4.61 -18.93
N GLY A 102 -17.55 -3.77 -19.00
CA GLY A 102 -17.18 -3.05 -20.21
C GLY A 102 -16.46 -3.96 -21.19
N ALA A 103 -17.21 -4.50 -22.15
CA ALA A 103 -16.80 -5.37 -23.26
C ALA A 103 -15.29 -5.41 -23.58
N SER A 104 -14.67 -6.60 -23.50
CA SER A 104 -13.49 -6.91 -24.31
C SER A 104 -13.95 -7.06 -25.76
N ILE A 105 -13.79 -5.99 -26.55
CA ILE A 105 -13.83 -6.11 -28.01
C ILE A 105 -12.68 -7.03 -28.40
N GLY A 106 -13.03 -8.16 -29.02
CA GLY A 106 -12.14 -9.29 -29.22
C GLY A 106 -10.83 -8.94 -29.93
N GLU A 107 -9.75 -9.59 -29.49
CA GLU A 107 -8.63 -9.85 -30.40
C GLU A 107 -9.11 -10.86 -31.45
N VAL A 108 -9.66 -10.35 -32.55
CA VAL A 108 -9.57 -11.04 -33.84
C VAL A 108 -8.18 -10.72 -34.38
N GLY A 109 -7.18 -11.46 -33.89
CA GLY A 109 -5.77 -11.18 -34.11
C GLY A 109 -4.94 -12.45 -34.28
N ALA A 110 -5.11 -13.09 -35.44
CA ALA A 110 -4.10 -13.92 -36.10
C ALA A 110 -3.59 -15.20 -35.40
N THR A 111 -4.33 -16.31 -35.51
CA THR A 111 -3.72 -17.65 -35.67
C THR A 111 -4.49 -18.58 -36.64
N ALA A 112 -5.36 -18.03 -37.49
CA ALA A 112 -6.02 -18.80 -38.56
C ALA A 112 -5.29 -18.64 -39.90
N TRP A 113 -4.07 -19.18 -40.00
CA TRP A 113 -3.49 -19.69 -41.26
C TRP A 113 -2.26 -20.57 -40.94
N SER A 114 -2.50 -21.82 -40.54
CA SER A 114 -1.49 -22.88 -40.63
C SER A 114 -1.94 -23.84 -41.74
N GLY A 115 -1.72 -23.40 -42.98
CA GLY A 115 -2.00 -24.21 -44.15
C GLY A 115 -1.65 -23.50 -45.44
N ALA A 116 -0.38 -23.53 -45.84
CA ALA A 116 -0.01 -23.57 -47.26
C ALA A 116 1.49 -23.74 -47.44
N GLY A 117 1.90 -24.99 -47.73
CA GLY A 117 2.95 -25.31 -48.68
C GLY A 117 4.40 -25.04 -48.28
N GLU A 118 5.13 -26.09 -47.89
CA GLU A 118 6.51 -26.22 -48.34
C GLU A 118 6.85 -27.70 -48.53
N GLY A 119 6.59 -28.20 -49.73
CA GLY A 119 7.30 -29.33 -50.30
C GLY A 119 8.18 -28.80 -51.42
N ALA A 120 9.48 -28.69 -51.18
CA ALA A 120 10.54 -28.83 -52.18
C ALA A 120 11.90 -28.57 -51.52
N HIS A 121 12.91 -29.30 -52.01
CA HIS A 121 14.36 -29.09 -51.87
C HIS A 121 15.11 -30.03 -50.92
N GLY A 122 15.80 -30.99 -51.53
CA GLY A 122 17.05 -31.60 -51.04
C GLY A 122 16.97 -33.06 -50.70
#